data_AF-A0A542J034-F1
#
_entry.id   AF-A0A542J034-F1
#
_cell.length_a   1.000
_cell.length_b   1.000
_cell.length_c   1.000
_cell.angle_alpha   90.00
_cell.angle_beta   90.00
_cell.angle_gamma   90.00
#
_symmetry.space_group_name_H-M   'P 1'
#
loop_
_entity.id
_entity.type
_entity.pdbx_description
1 polymer ?
#
loop_
_entity_poly.entity_id
_entity_poly.type
_entity_poly.pdbx_seq_one_letter_code
_entity_poly.pdbx_strand_id
1 'polypeptide(L)'
;MSSSKIQKSPSDTALTDPVRYPVSASPQVRTKRAFVLVLMTLLVPGSAQLVAGDRKLGRAALRVTLCVWAALVLALLLLLVNRTVLINTITNPFASLAIIIVLAVLAAGWAVLFINTLRLIRPVLLAPPARPAVVIALVLAMVLGSGSLGYAAYLLNVGRNAIGSIFSAGPAIDPVDGRYNFLMMGGDAGDDRTGRRTDSLSVLSVDAKTGQTAIISVPRNLQNAQFSEDSPMRAIYPDGYDCGDECLINAINTEVTNEHADLYPGVADPGAQATLEAVSGTLGITVQAYVLVDMEGFSKLIDAMGGIRIKAGGWVPISGETIDEANGIHGMPLGWIPAGDQTLDGYHALWYGRSREFVDDYARIQRQQCVQQAMLKQLDPATLLAKFEDIANAGTKVVDSNISASQLGSFVDLAIKAKGQDVKRLTIGPPDFDASFSTVPDFDVIHERVDQLLASASKAQSAGSPDDTLVVPAAATGHLQAAPALSPAAGLLAGGTRTQQSPPPSDFTPVTTTPDGEPITEAMLNELKRQGDEQAIRELVATNGQCAPL
;
A
#
# COMPACT_ATOMS: atom_id res chain seq x y z
N MET A 1 -35.69 -63.50 72.90
CA MET A 1 -34.60 -63.21 71.94
C MET A 1 -35.22 -62.61 70.69
N SER A 2 -35.24 -61.28 70.60
CA SER A 2 -35.79 -60.54 69.46
C SER A 2 -34.64 -60.11 68.56
N SER A 3 -34.65 -60.56 67.32
CA SER A 3 -33.60 -60.29 66.32
C SER A 3 -33.82 -58.89 65.74
N SER A 4 -32.91 -57.96 66.02
CA SER A 4 -32.91 -56.63 65.39
C SER A 4 -32.40 -56.73 63.96
N LYS A 5 -33.31 -56.61 62.99
CA LYS A 5 -32.96 -56.26 61.61
C LYS A 5 -32.43 -54.83 61.60
N ILE A 6 -31.11 -54.68 61.45
CA ILE A 6 -30.52 -53.41 61.03
C ILE A 6 -30.80 -53.27 59.53
N GLN A 7 -31.77 -52.40 59.19
CA GLN A 7 -31.97 -51.90 57.84
C GLN A 7 -30.71 -51.16 57.39
N LYS A 8 -30.07 -51.65 56.33
CA LYS A 8 -29.00 -50.96 55.62
C LYS A 8 -29.65 -49.89 54.73
N SER A 9 -29.48 -48.62 55.05
CA SER A 9 -29.89 -47.51 54.19
C SER A 9 -29.16 -47.57 52.83
N PRO A 10 -29.85 -47.43 51.69
CA PRO A 10 -29.21 -47.33 50.38
C PRO A 10 -28.94 -45.86 50.05
N SER A 11 -27.87 -45.28 50.60
CA SER A 11 -27.46 -43.92 50.21
C SER A 11 -25.99 -43.66 50.54
N ASP A 12 -25.07 -44.31 49.85
CA ASP A 12 -23.68 -43.86 49.71
C ASP A 12 -23.03 -44.58 48.53
N THR A 13 -23.59 -44.39 47.33
CA THR A 13 -22.79 -44.57 46.12
C THR A 13 -21.77 -43.44 46.09
N ALA A 14 -20.58 -43.70 46.65
CA ALA A 14 -19.44 -42.80 46.59
C ALA A 14 -19.27 -42.31 45.14
N LEU A 15 -19.33 -41.00 44.96
CA LEU A 15 -19.18 -40.37 43.65
C LEU A 15 -17.72 -40.52 43.19
N THR A 16 -17.43 -41.56 42.42
CA THR A 16 -16.06 -41.97 42.02
C THR A 16 -15.62 -41.40 40.67
N ASP A 17 -16.48 -40.69 39.94
CA ASP A 17 -16.12 -40.08 38.66
C ASP A 17 -15.05 -38.99 38.86
N PRO A 18 -13.79 -39.22 38.42
CA PRO A 18 -12.69 -38.29 38.64
C PRO A 18 -12.90 -36.97 37.87
N VAL A 19 -13.79 -36.94 36.87
CA VAL A 19 -14.07 -35.77 36.04
C VAL A 19 -14.89 -34.74 36.82
N ARG A 20 -15.93 -35.16 37.54
CA ARG A 20 -16.77 -34.27 38.39
C ARG A 20 -16.30 -34.19 39.84
N TYR A 21 -15.72 -35.27 40.36
CA TYR A 21 -15.35 -35.41 41.77
C TYR A 21 -13.86 -35.75 41.91
N PRO A 22 -12.95 -34.78 41.65
CA PRO A 22 -11.51 -35.06 41.58
C PRO A 22 -10.87 -35.42 42.93
N VAL A 23 -11.59 -35.31 44.05
CA VAL A 23 -11.04 -35.53 45.41
C VAL A 23 -10.65 -36.99 45.64
N SER A 24 -11.36 -37.94 45.03
CA SER A 24 -11.10 -39.39 45.13
C SER A 24 -10.03 -39.90 44.16
N ALA A 25 -9.52 -39.03 43.27
CA ALA A 25 -8.60 -39.40 42.19
C ALA A 25 -7.12 -39.27 42.58
N SER A 26 -6.27 -40.10 41.99
CA SER A 26 -4.81 -40.03 42.21
C SER A 26 -4.23 -38.67 41.76
N PRO A 27 -3.10 -38.21 42.34
CA PRO A 27 -2.46 -36.95 41.94
C PRO A 27 -2.18 -36.85 40.42
N GLN A 28 -1.76 -37.95 39.79
CA GLN A 28 -1.48 -38.00 38.36
C GLN A 28 -2.76 -37.80 37.52
N VAL A 29 -3.87 -38.43 37.92
CA VAL A 29 -5.17 -38.28 37.24
C VAL A 29 -5.70 -36.86 37.40
N ARG A 30 -5.53 -36.23 38.58
CA ARG A 30 -5.91 -34.82 38.82
C ARG A 30 -5.12 -33.86 37.93
N THR A 31 -3.81 -34.07 37.78
CA THR A 31 -2.96 -33.24 36.89
C THR A 31 -3.37 -33.40 35.42
N LYS A 32 -3.53 -34.64 34.93
CA LYS A 32 -4.00 -34.89 33.57
C LYS A 32 -5.36 -34.23 33.31
N ARG A 33 -6.31 -34.41 34.23
CA ARG A 33 -7.63 -33.76 34.17
C ARG A 33 -7.50 -32.25 34.06
N ALA A 34 -6.61 -31.63 34.84
CA ALA A 34 -6.46 -30.18 34.81
C ALA A 34 -6.03 -29.67 33.43
N PHE A 35 -5.02 -30.28 32.82
CA PHE A 35 -4.60 -29.92 31.45
C PHE A 35 -5.68 -30.20 30.41
N VAL A 36 -6.43 -31.30 30.54
CA VAL A 36 -7.57 -31.59 29.65
C VAL A 36 -8.64 -30.50 29.76
N LEU A 37 -8.98 -30.04 30.97
CA LEU A 37 -9.96 -28.96 31.14
C LEU A 37 -9.49 -27.62 30.57
N VAL A 38 -8.19 -27.31 30.68
CA VAL A 38 -7.59 -26.14 30.01
C VAL A 38 -7.74 -26.27 28.49
N LEU A 39 -7.32 -27.40 27.93
CA LEU A 39 -7.38 -27.65 26.48
C LEU A 39 -8.82 -27.60 25.95
N MET A 40 -9.76 -28.21 26.68
CA MET A 40 -11.18 -28.16 26.36
C MET A 40 -11.71 -26.72 26.33
N THR A 41 -11.33 -25.89 27.31
CA THR A 41 -11.73 -24.47 27.35
C THR A 41 -11.11 -23.67 26.22
N LEU A 42 -9.89 -24.01 25.80
CA LEU A 42 -9.18 -23.37 24.69
C LEU A 42 -9.71 -23.77 23.31
N LEU A 43 -10.05 -25.03 23.08
CA LEU A 43 -10.50 -25.48 21.76
C LEU A 43 -12.00 -25.28 21.55
N VAL A 44 -12.79 -25.54 22.59
CA VAL A 44 -14.26 -25.47 22.54
C VAL A 44 -14.77 -24.82 23.82
N PRO A 45 -14.86 -23.48 23.87
CA PRO A 45 -15.31 -22.75 25.05
C PRO A 45 -16.67 -23.28 25.57
N GLY A 46 -16.77 -23.50 26.89
CA GLY A 46 -17.96 -24.08 27.51
C GLY A 46 -17.97 -25.61 27.65
N SER A 47 -17.12 -26.32 26.90
CA SER A 47 -17.06 -27.79 26.96
C SER A 47 -16.56 -28.32 28.31
N ALA A 48 -15.56 -27.65 28.92
CA ALA A 48 -15.06 -28.00 30.26
C ALA A 48 -16.14 -27.85 31.33
N GLN A 49 -16.95 -26.79 31.25
CA GLN A 49 -18.06 -26.51 32.17
C GLN A 49 -19.20 -27.51 31.98
N LEU A 50 -19.48 -27.93 30.75
CA LEU A 50 -20.49 -28.94 30.46
C LEU A 50 -20.14 -30.30 31.10
N VAL A 51 -18.88 -30.69 30.98
CA VAL A 51 -18.40 -32.00 31.43
C VAL A 51 -18.15 -32.03 32.95
N ALA A 52 -17.39 -31.06 33.47
CA ALA A 52 -16.91 -31.07 34.86
C ALA A 52 -17.58 -30.04 35.80
N GLY A 53 -18.45 -29.15 35.29
CA GLY A 53 -19.04 -28.06 36.06
C GLY A 53 -20.56 -27.92 35.88
N ASP A 54 -21.03 -26.67 35.84
CA ASP A 54 -22.45 -26.34 35.62
C ASP A 54 -22.85 -26.55 34.15
N ARG A 55 -23.79 -27.48 33.94
CA ARG A 55 -24.34 -27.82 32.63
C ARG A 55 -25.17 -26.70 32.01
N LYS A 56 -25.71 -25.76 32.78
CA LYS A 56 -26.43 -24.59 32.24
C LYS A 56 -25.43 -23.63 31.61
N LEU A 57 -24.39 -23.24 32.35
CA LEU A 57 -23.30 -22.40 31.84
C LEU A 57 -22.60 -23.04 30.64
N GLY A 58 -22.26 -24.33 30.73
CA GLY A 58 -21.62 -25.06 29.64
C GLY A 58 -22.46 -25.10 28.36
N ARG A 59 -23.77 -25.35 28.45
CA ARG A 59 -24.67 -25.32 27.27
C ARG A 59 -24.84 -23.93 26.68
N ALA A 60 -24.92 -22.90 27.52
CA ALA A 60 -25.02 -21.52 27.05
C ALA A 60 -23.75 -21.10 26.28
N ALA A 61 -22.58 -21.36 26.85
CA ALA A 61 -21.29 -21.09 26.19
C ALA A 61 -21.12 -21.90 24.90
N LEU A 62 -21.49 -23.19 24.89
CA LEU A 62 -21.41 -24.02 23.69
C LEU A 62 -22.30 -23.50 22.55
N ARG A 63 -23.51 -23.00 22.87
CA ARG A 63 -24.38 -22.37 21.85
C ARG A 63 -23.70 -21.14 21.24
N VAL A 64 -23.08 -20.31 22.06
CA VAL A 64 -22.30 -19.15 21.58
C VAL A 64 -21.16 -19.62 20.67
N THR A 65 -20.38 -20.63 21.08
CA THR A 65 -19.30 -21.21 20.26
C THR A 65 -19.81 -21.72 18.91
N LEU A 66 -20.92 -22.45 18.88
CA LEU A 66 -21.51 -22.95 17.63
C LEU A 66 -22.02 -21.82 16.73
N CYS A 67 -22.61 -20.76 17.30
CA CYS A 67 -22.99 -19.57 16.55
C CYS A 67 -21.76 -18.86 15.95
N VAL A 68 -20.67 -18.73 16.72
CA VAL A 68 -19.41 -18.15 16.23
C VAL A 68 -18.84 -18.98 15.09
N TRP A 69 -18.82 -20.31 15.21
CA TRP A 69 -18.34 -21.18 14.13
C TRP A 69 -19.22 -21.08 12.88
N ALA A 70 -20.54 -21.03 13.02
CA ALA A 70 -21.45 -20.82 11.90
C ALA A 70 -21.19 -19.46 11.21
N ALA A 71 -20.96 -18.40 11.98
CA ALA A 71 -20.62 -17.08 11.45
C ALA A 71 -19.25 -17.08 10.73
N LEU A 72 -18.24 -17.79 11.27
CA LEU A 72 -16.93 -17.93 10.62
C LEU A 72 -17.03 -18.71 9.30
N VAL A 73 -17.83 -19.78 9.26
CA VAL A 73 -18.09 -20.54 8.02
C VAL A 73 -18.81 -19.66 7.00
N LEU A 74 -19.81 -18.89 7.42
CA LEU A 74 -20.49 -17.94 6.54
C LEU A 74 -19.53 -16.87 6.00
N ALA A 75 -18.68 -16.30 6.87
CA ALA A 75 -17.66 -15.33 6.46
C ALA A 75 -16.67 -15.93 5.46
N LEU A 76 -16.24 -17.18 5.66
CA LEU A 76 -15.37 -17.89 4.72
C LEU A 76 -16.07 -18.13 3.38
N LEU A 77 -17.34 -18.53 3.38
CA LEU A 77 -18.12 -18.70 2.15
C LEU A 77 -18.28 -17.37 1.41
N LEU A 78 -18.54 -16.27 2.12
CA LEU A 78 -18.59 -14.93 1.54
C LEU A 78 -17.23 -14.52 0.95
N LEU A 79 -16.12 -14.80 1.64
CA LEU A 79 -14.78 -14.52 1.14
C LEU A 79 -14.50 -15.22 -0.21
N LEU A 80 -15.00 -16.45 -0.38
CA LEU A 80 -14.82 -17.23 -1.60
C LEU A 80 -15.78 -16.85 -2.73
N VAL A 81 -17.01 -16.44 -2.40
CA VAL A 81 -18.08 -16.17 -3.40
C VAL A 81 -18.17 -14.69 -3.75
N ASN A 82 -18.15 -13.80 -2.76
CA ASN A 82 -18.28 -12.36 -2.90
C ASN A 82 -17.55 -11.63 -1.76
N ARG A 83 -16.23 -11.51 -1.93
CA ARG A 83 -15.35 -10.82 -0.99
C ARG A 83 -15.71 -9.34 -0.78
N THR A 84 -16.26 -8.66 -1.79
CA THR A 84 -16.68 -7.26 -1.70
C THR A 84 -17.70 -7.05 -0.59
N VAL A 85 -18.70 -7.94 -0.49
CA VAL A 85 -19.74 -7.87 0.56
C VAL A 85 -19.14 -8.01 1.95
N LEU A 86 -18.20 -8.94 2.11
CA LEU A 86 -17.51 -9.15 3.39
C LEU A 86 -16.69 -7.92 3.78
N ILE A 87 -15.87 -7.40 2.87
CA ILE A 87 -15.03 -6.22 3.12
C ILE A 87 -15.91 -5.01 3.44
N ASN A 88 -16.94 -4.73 2.63
CA ASN A 88 -17.85 -3.61 2.88
C ASN A 88 -18.58 -3.73 4.22
N THR A 89 -18.89 -4.95 4.67
CA THR A 89 -19.47 -5.16 6.01
C THR A 89 -18.46 -4.84 7.11
N ILE A 90 -17.20 -5.22 6.94
CA ILE A 90 -16.13 -4.98 7.93
C ILE A 90 -15.68 -3.51 7.93
N THR A 91 -15.70 -2.82 6.79
CA THR A 91 -15.32 -1.39 6.69
C THR A 91 -16.47 -0.44 7.02
N ASN A 92 -17.72 -0.91 6.99
CA ASN A 92 -18.86 -0.08 7.35
C ASN A 92 -18.77 0.40 8.81
N PRO A 93 -18.94 1.71 9.10
CA PRO A 93 -18.73 2.28 10.44
C PRO A 93 -19.59 1.69 11.57
N PHE A 94 -20.82 1.26 11.25
CA PHE A 94 -21.76 0.70 12.23
C PHE A 94 -21.54 -0.80 12.41
N ALA A 95 -21.37 -1.54 11.31
CA ALA A 95 -21.12 -2.97 11.36
C ALA A 95 -19.76 -3.28 12.00
N SER A 96 -18.71 -2.53 11.68
CA SER A 96 -17.39 -2.63 12.34
C SER A 96 -17.50 -2.42 13.85
N LEU A 97 -18.22 -1.38 14.30
CA LEU A 97 -18.45 -1.13 15.73
C LEU A 97 -19.19 -2.29 16.40
N ALA A 98 -20.23 -2.83 15.76
CA ALA A 98 -20.96 -3.98 16.26
C ALA A 98 -20.05 -5.22 16.38
N ILE A 99 -19.20 -5.49 15.38
CA ILE A 99 -18.23 -6.59 15.39
C ILE A 99 -17.22 -6.40 16.52
N ILE A 100 -16.68 -5.19 16.72
CA ILE A 100 -15.75 -4.85 17.81
C ILE A 100 -16.40 -5.14 19.17
N ILE A 101 -17.64 -4.70 19.38
CA ILE A 101 -18.38 -4.96 20.63
C ILE A 101 -18.59 -6.47 20.83
N VAL A 102 -18.99 -7.20 19.78
CA VAL A 102 -19.18 -8.65 19.84
C VAL A 102 -17.86 -9.35 20.22
N LEU A 103 -16.74 -8.99 19.59
CA LEU A 103 -15.43 -9.56 19.90
C LEU A 103 -15.00 -9.25 21.35
N ALA A 104 -15.22 -8.03 21.83
CA ALA A 104 -14.93 -7.65 23.22
C ALA A 104 -15.77 -8.45 24.22
N VAL A 105 -17.07 -8.63 23.94
CA VAL A 105 -17.96 -9.45 24.77
C VAL A 105 -17.55 -10.92 24.74
N LEU A 106 -17.19 -11.46 23.58
CA LEU A 106 -16.68 -12.83 23.44
C LEU A 106 -15.37 -13.03 24.19
N ALA A 107 -14.44 -12.08 24.12
CA ALA A 107 -13.19 -12.08 24.88
C ALA A 107 -13.48 -12.13 26.38
N ALA A 108 -14.28 -11.19 26.89
CA ALA A 108 -14.66 -11.16 28.31
C ALA A 108 -15.36 -12.45 28.76
N GLY A 109 -16.30 -12.96 27.95
CA GLY A 109 -16.99 -14.23 28.21
C GLY A 109 -16.04 -15.42 28.28
N TRP A 110 -15.06 -15.49 27.37
CA TRP A 110 -14.07 -16.55 27.35
C TRP A 110 -13.10 -16.47 28.53
N ALA A 111 -12.67 -15.27 28.92
CA ALA A 111 -11.89 -15.06 30.14
C ALA A 111 -12.64 -15.55 31.38
N VAL A 112 -13.94 -15.24 31.50
CA VAL A 112 -14.79 -15.76 32.58
C VAL A 112 -14.84 -17.29 32.58
N LEU A 113 -14.90 -17.93 31.40
CA LEU A 113 -14.84 -19.39 31.29
C LEU A 113 -13.49 -19.94 31.77
N PHE A 114 -12.36 -19.30 31.43
CA PHE A 114 -11.03 -19.69 31.94
C PHE A 114 -10.93 -19.55 33.47
N ILE A 115 -11.42 -18.44 34.04
CA ILE A 115 -11.48 -18.24 35.50
C ILE A 115 -12.35 -19.32 36.14
N ASN A 116 -13.49 -19.67 35.52
CA ASN A 116 -14.31 -20.75 36.02
C ASN A 116 -13.62 -22.12 35.88
N THR A 117 -12.87 -22.35 34.80
CA THR A 117 -12.05 -23.56 34.62
C THR A 117 -10.99 -23.67 35.71
N LEU A 118 -10.36 -22.57 36.13
CA LEU A 118 -9.44 -22.57 37.28
C LEU A 118 -10.16 -23.03 38.56
N ARG A 119 -11.39 -22.57 38.80
CA ARG A 119 -12.23 -23.06 39.92
C ARG A 119 -12.54 -24.56 39.82
N LEU A 120 -12.81 -25.08 38.61
CA LEU A 120 -13.07 -26.50 38.36
C LEU A 120 -11.82 -27.39 38.51
N ILE A 121 -10.64 -26.85 38.23
CA ILE A 121 -9.35 -27.53 38.40
C ILE A 121 -9.03 -27.76 39.88
N ARG A 122 -9.41 -26.82 40.76
CA ARG A 122 -9.10 -26.81 42.20
C ARG A 122 -7.59 -26.99 42.46
N PRO A 123 -6.75 -25.97 42.16
CA PRO A 123 -5.28 -26.09 42.15
C PRO A 123 -4.68 -26.63 43.46
N VAL A 124 -5.31 -26.37 44.60
CA VAL A 124 -4.89 -26.88 45.92
C VAL A 124 -4.79 -28.42 45.95
N LEU A 125 -5.64 -29.12 45.18
CA LEU A 125 -5.64 -30.58 45.09
C LEU A 125 -4.53 -31.14 44.19
N LEU A 126 -3.82 -30.31 43.43
CA LEU A 126 -2.73 -30.75 42.57
C LEU A 126 -1.45 -30.98 43.40
N ALA A 127 -0.58 -31.86 42.90
CA ALA A 127 0.75 -32.06 43.46
C ALA A 127 1.54 -30.73 43.44
N PRO A 128 2.36 -30.41 44.47
CA PRO A 128 3.09 -29.16 44.58
C PRO A 128 3.82 -28.71 43.29
N PRO A 129 4.57 -29.59 42.57
CA PRO A 129 5.25 -29.17 41.34
C PRO A 129 4.31 -28.95 40.14
N ALA A 130 3.12 -29.55 40.15
CA ALA A 130 2.16 -29.44 39.04
C ALA A 130 1.30 -28.16 39.10
N ARG A 131 1.16 -27.55 40.29
CA ARG A 131 0.38 -26.32 40.51
C ARG A 131 0.83 -25.16 39.60
N PRO A 132 2.11 -24.74 39.60
CA PRO A 132 2.54 -23.63 38.76
C PRO A 132 2.39 -23.94 37.28
N ALA A 133 2.72 -25.17 36.84
CA ALA A 133 2.62 -25.58 35.45
C ALA A 133 1.19 -25.47 34.89
N VAL A 134 0.19 -25.92 35.65
CA VAL A 134 -1.23 -25.84 35.24
C VAL A 134 -1.72 -24.39 35.21
N VAL A 135 -1.32 -23.56 36.18
CA VAL A 135 -1.71 -22.14 36.21
C VAL A 135 -1.08 -21.38 35.04
N ILE A 136 0.22 -21.61 34.76
CA ILE A 136 0.91 -21.03 33.61
C ILE A 136 0.22 -21.45 32.30
N ALA A 137 -0.07 -22.75 32.14
CA ALA A 137 -0.77 -23.24 30.95
C ALA A 137 -2.17 -22.61 30.78
N LEU A 138 -2.90 -22.41 31.89
CA LEU A 138 -4.21 -21.74 31.86
C LEU A 138 -4.09 -20.26 31.48
N VAL A 139 -3.10 -19.54 32.02
CA VAL A 139 -2.84 -18.14 31.67
C VAL A 139 -2.45 -18.02 30.20
N LEU A 140 -1.52 -18.86 29.71
CA LEU A 140 -1.13 -18.88 28.30
C LEU A 140 -2.32 -19.20 27.38
N ALA A 141 -3.16 -20.17 27.75
CA ALA A 141 -4.38 -20.49 27.01
C ALA A 141 -5.38 -19.32 27.04
N MET A 142 -5.50 -18.61 28.16
CA MET A 142 -6.37 -17.44 28.27
C MET A 142 -5.86 -16.26 27.42
N VAL A 143 -4.56 -16.00 27.41
CA VAL A 143 -3.93 -15.00 26.54
C VAL A 143 -4.12 -15.38 25.08
N LEU A 144 -3.91 -16.65 24.71
CA LEU A 144 -4.11 -17.12 23.35
C LEU A 144 -5.57 -17.06 22.89
N GLY A 145 -6.53 -17.40 23.76
CA GLY A 145 -7.96 -17.39 23.42
C GLY A 145 -8.60 -16.00 23.59
N SER A 146 -8.76 -15.56 24.84
CA SER A 146 -9.39 -14.27 25.14
C SER A 146 -8.53 -13.08 24.71
N GLY A 147 -7.22 -13.16 24.86
CA GLY A 147 -6.32 -12.06 24.49
C GLY A 147 -6.30 -11.83 22.99
N SER A 148 -6.30 -12.88 22.16
CA SER A 148 -6.36 -12.74 20.70
C SER A 148 -7.67 -12.11 20.22
N LEU A 149 -8.83 -12.45 20.80
CA LEU A 149 -10.10 -11.79 20.49
C LEU A 149 -10.10 -10.32 20.90
N GLY A 150 -9.56 -10.00 22.08
CA GLY A 150 -9.42 -8.61 22.54
C GLY A 150 -8.50 -7.81 21.63
N TYR A 151 -7.37 -8.39 21.22
CA TYR A 151 -6.44 -7.77 20.29
C TYR A 151 -7.05 -7.61 18.89
N ALA A 152 -7.82 -8.58 18.39
CA ALA A 152 -8.55 -8.45 17.14
C ALA A 152 -9.58 -7.30 17.18
N ALA A 153 -10.28 -7.12 18.32
CA ALA A 153 -11.19 -5.99 18.51
C ALA A 153 -10.44 -4.65 18.52
N TYR A 154 -9.26 -4.59 19.15
CA TYR A 154 -8.38 -3.42 19.13
C TYR A 154 -7.91 -3.08 17.71
N LEU A 155 -7.38 -4.06 16.96
CA LEU A 155 -6.92 -3.86 15.59
C LEU A 155 -8.05 -3.40 14.65
N LEU A 156 -9.24 -3.98 14.77
CA LEU A 156 -10.41 -3.53 14.01
C LEU A 156 -10.80 -2.09 14.36
N ASN A 157 -10.65 -1.68 15.62
CA ASN A 157 -10.93 -0.31 16.03
C ASN A 157 -9.89 0.68 15.47
N VAL A 158 -8.61 0.32 15.48
CA VAL A 158 -7.54 1.11 14.83
C VAL A 158 -7.84 1.27 13.34
N GLY A 159 -8.18 0.17 12.65
CA GLY A 159 -8.52 0.19 11.23
C GLY A 159 -9.76 1.01 10.92
N ARG A 160 -10.82 0.86 11.72
CA ARG A 160 -12.06 1.66 11.58
C ARG A 160 -11.77 3.15 11.71
N ASN A 161 -10.96 3.55 12.67
CA ASN A 161 -10.63 4.95 12.89
C ASN A 161 -9.78 5.51 11.74
N ALA A 162 -8.79 4.75 11.27
CA ALA A 162 -7.97 5.17 10.14
C ALA A 162 -8.75 5.26 8.83
N ILE A 163 -9.64 4.30 8.57
CA ILE A 163 -10.54 4.36 7.42
C ILE A 163 -11.45 5.60 7.52
N GLY A 164 -12.02 5.86 8.69
CA GLY A 164 -12.91 7.00 8.90
C GLY A 164 -12.22 8.36 8.80
N SER A 165 -10.92 8.45 9.09
CA SER A 165 -10.15 9.69 8.96
C SER A 165 -9.66 9.97 7.54
N ILE A 166 -9.21 8.93 6.83
CA ILE A 166 -8.64 9.06 5.47
C ILE A 166 -9.73 9.08 4.41
N PHE A 167 -10.73 8.20 4.53
CA PHE A 167 -11.77 8.00 3.53
C PHE A 167 -13.08 8.59 4.05
N SER A 168 -13.17 9.92 4.03
CA SER A 168 -14.39 10.63 4.43
C SER A 168 -15.51 10.46 3.38
N ALA A 169 -16.68 11.05 3.63
CA ALA A 169 -17.91 10.82 2.86
C ALA A 169 -17.90 11.50 1.47
N GLY A 170 -16.90 11.23 0.64
CA GLY A 170 -16.96 11.51 -0.79
C GLY A 170 -18.05 10.66 -1.47
N PRO A 171 -18.59 11.11 -2.61
CA PRO A 171 -19.56 10.35 -3.38
C PRO A 171 -18.91 9.04 -3.87
N ALA A 172 -19.75 8.02 -4.06
CA ALA A 172 -19.29 6.81 -4.72
C ALA A 172 -18.93 7.13 -6.18
N ILE A 173 -17.77 6.66 -6.65
CA ILE A 173 -17.29 6.85 -8.01
C ILE A 173 -17.47 5.59 -8.85
N ASP A 174 -17.95 5.76 -10.08
CA ASP A 174 -18.08 4.69 -11.06
C ASP A 174 -16.93 4.74 -12.08
N PRO A 175 -16.58 3.61 -12.72
CA PRO A 175 -15.53 3.61 -13.74
C PRO A 175 -16.02 4.34 -14.98
N VAL A 176 -15.21 5.28 -15.49
CA VAL A 176 -15.47 6.01 -16.74
C VAL A 176 -14.65 5.36 -17.84
N ASP A 177 -15.28 5.07 -18.98
CA ASP A 177 -14.68 4.33 -20.09
C ASP A 177 -14.03 3.00 -19.67
N GLY A 178 -14.62 2.36 -18.65
CA GLY A 178 -14.16 1.09 -18.11
C GLY A 178 -12.97 1.17 -17.16
N ARG A 179 -12.51 2.38 -16.78
CA ARG A 179 -11.34 2.59 -15.91
C ARG A 179 -11.66 3.44 -14.70
N TYR A 180 -10.92 3.20 -13.62
CA TYR A 180 -10.81 4.11 -12.49
C TYR A 180 -9.49 4.86 -12.60
N ASN A 181 -9.54 6.18 -12.55
CA ASN A 181 -8.42 7.11 -12.66
C ASN A 181 -8.31 7.90 -11.36
N PHE A 182 -7.23 7.64 -10.61
CA PHE A 182 -6.94 8.28 -9.35
C PHE A 182 -5.77 9.24 -9.50
N LEU A 183 -5.94 10.52 -9.18
CA LEU A 183 -4.82 11.46 -9.10
C LEU A 183 -4.06 11.24 -7.78
N MET A 184 -2.83 10.77 -7.89
CA MET A 184 -1.87 10.76 -6.80
C MET A 184 -1.14 12.09 -6.78
N MET A 185 -1.22 12.79 -5.65
CA MET A 185 -0.51 14.04 -5.42
C MET A 185 0.50 13.85 -4.30
N GLY A 186 1.73 14.32 -4.51
CA GLY A 186 2.74 14.44 -3.46
C GLY A 186 2.96 15.91 -3.15
N GLY A 187 2.87 16.30 -1.89
CA GLY A 187 3.11 17.67 -1.43
C GLY A 187 3.44 17.68 0.06
N ASP A 188 3.78 18.85 0.60
CA ASP A 188 3.97 19.02 2.04
C ASP A 188 2.60 19.32 2.68
N ALA A 189 1.95 18.27 3.21
CA ALA A 189 0.55 18.32 3.65
C ALA A 189 0.37 18.29 5.18
N GLY A 190 1.37 18.76 5.93
CA GLY A 190 1.27 18.96 7.38
C GLY A 190 0.03 19.78 7.80
N ASP A 191 -0.53 19.45 8.97
CA ASP A 191 -1.73 20.05 9.56
C ASP A 191 -1.61 21.58 9.79
N ASP A 192 -0.39 22.12 9.74
CA ASP A 192 -0.05 23.53 9.96
C ASP A 192 0.06 24.37 8.67
N ARG A 193 -0.15 23.77 7.49
CA ARG A 193 0.04 24.46 6.19
C ARG A 193 -1.27 24.64 5.41
N THR A 194 -1.58 25.90 5.10
CA THR A 194 -2.68 26.31 4.20
C THR A 194 -2.11 26.61 2.81
N GLY A 195 -2.74 26.06 1.76
CA GLY A 195 -2.33 26.23 0.36
C GLY A 195 -1.03 25.50 0.00
N ARG A 196 -1.12 24.21 -0.40
CA ARG A 196 0.04 23.30 -0.52
C ARG A 196 0.44 23.13 -1.98
N ARG A 197 1.68 23.49 -2.34
CA ARG A 197 2.21 23.19 -3.67
C ARG A 197 2.42 21.69 -3.84
N THR A 198 1.92 21.16 -4.96
CA THR A 198 2.07 19.74 -5.30
C THR A 198 3.36 19.52 -6.10
N ASP A 199 4.30 18.75 -5.55
CA ASP A 199 5.59 18.48 -6.18
C ASP A 199 5.58 17.24 -7.09
N SER A 200 4.54 16.42 -6.95
CA SER A 200 4.32 15.21 -7.75
C SER A 200 2.85 15.13 -8.14
N LEU A 201 2.57 14.97 -9.43
CA LEU A 201 1.24 14.76 -9.98
C LEU A 201 1.29 13.52 -10.90
N SER A 202 0.55 12.48 -10.53
CA SER A 202 0.45 11.29 -11.39
C SER A 202 -0.92 10.66 -11.30
N VAL A 203 -1.51 10.31 -12.44
CA VAL A 203 -2.76 9.58 -12.52
C VAL A 203 -2.49 8.09 -12.58
N LEU A 204 -3.00 7.36 -11.59
CA LEU A 204 -3.08 5.90 -11.58
C LEU A 204 -4.39 5.47 -12.25
N SER A 205 -4.30 4.93 -13.46
CA SER A 205 -5.43 4.45 -14.25
C SER A 205 -5.51 2.93 -14.25
N VAL A 206 -6.56 2.37 -13.65
CA VAL A 206 -6.76 0.93 -13.51
C VAL A 206 -8.04 0.49 -14.22
N ASP A 207 -7.92 -0.45 -15.15
CA ASP A 207 -9.06 -1.04 -15.84
C ASP A 207 -9.92 -1.84 -14.84
N ALA A 208 -11.22 -1.52 -14.77
CA ALA A 208 -12.13 -2.06 -13.76
C ALA A 208 -12.36 -3.58 -13.88
N LYS A 209 -12.23 -4.12 -15.10
CA LYS A 209 -12.46 -5.54 -15.38
C LYS A 209 -11.20 -6.35 -15.13
N THR A 210 -10.08 -5.87 -15.66
CA THR A 210 -8.84 -6.63 -15.84
C THR A 210 -7.80 -6.33 -14.78
N GLY A 211 -7.84 -5.15 -14.15
CA GLY A 211 -6.79 -4.66 -13.25
C GLY A 211 -5.57 -4.10 -13.97
N GLN A 212 -5.55 -4.08 -15.31
CA GLN A 212 -4.44 -3.52 -16.05
C GLN A 212 -4.22 -2.05 -15.66
N THR A 213 -2.98 -1.74 -15.27
CA THR A 213 -2.63 -0.47 -14.66
C THR A 213 -1.76 0.37 -15.58
N ALA A 214 -1.99 1.68 -15.59
CA ALA A 214 -1.12 2.67 -16.20
C ALA A 214 -0.86 3.82 -15.22
N ILE A 215 0.35 4.37 -15.23
CA ILE A 215 0.71 5.57 -14.47
C ILE A 215 1.05 6.68 -15.48
N ILE A 216 0.34 7.79 -15.40
CA ILE A 216 0.58 8.97 -16.26
C ILE A 216 1.05 10.11 -15.37
N SER A 217 2.28 10.57 -15.53
CA SER A 217 2.84 11.64 -14.71
C SER A 217 2.80 12.99 -15.43
N VAL A 218 2.32 14.01 -14.73
CA VAL A 218 2.26 15.39 -15.21
C VAL A 218 3.35 16.21 -14.53
N PRO A 219 4.21 16.91 -15.28
CA PRO A 219 5.21 17.79 -14.70
C PRO A 219 4.57 18.89 -13.87
N ARG A 220 5.12 19.14 -12.68
CA ARG A 220 4.62 20.18 -11.78
C ARG A 220 4.76 21.60 -12.35
N ASN A 221 5.64 21.79 -13.33
CA ASN A 221 5.92 23.05 -14.02
C ASN A 221 5.18 23.19 -15.36
N LEU A 222 4.22 22.31 -15.65
CA LEU A 222 3.34 22.47 -16.80
C LEU A 222 2.56 23.79 -16.68
N GLN A 223 2.57 24.58 -17.74
CA GLN A 223 1.83 25.83 -17.86
C GLN A 223 0.55 25.63 -18.69
N ASN A 224 -0.37 26.59 -18.60
CA ASN A 224 -1.64 26.59 -19.34
C ASN A 224 -2.47 25.32 -19.13
N ALA A 225 -2.39 24.72 -17.95
CA ALA A 225 -3.13 23.51 -17.62
C ALA A 225 -4.62 23.71 -17.88
N GLN A 226 -5.24 22.75 -18.56
CA GLN A 226 -6.63 22.83 -18.97
C GLN A 226 -7.53 22.25 -17.89
N PHE A 227 -8.60 22.95 -17.54
CA PHE A 227 -9.59 22.46 -16.58
C PHE A 227 -10.64 21.59 -17.28
N SER A 228 -11.16 20.57 -16.59
CA SER A 228 -12.29 19.76 -17.07
C SER A 228 -13.54 20.64 -17.32
N GLU A 229 -14.44 20.16 -18.18
CA GLU A 229 -15.58 20.96 -18.66
C GLU A 229 -16.47 21.51 -17.54
N ASP A 230 -16.66 20.71 -16.48
CA ASP A 230 -17.51 21.03 -15.32
C ASP A 230 -16.81 21.86 -14.24
N SER A 231 -15.52 22.17 -14.41
CA SER A 231 -14.75 22.88 -13.37
C SER A 231 -15.22 24.33 -13.22
N PRO A 232 -15.53 24.79 -11.98
CA PRO A 232 -15.82 26.20 -11.70
C PRO A 232 -14.68 27.14 -12.09
N MET A 233 -13.43 26.65 -12.09
CA MET A 233 -12.25 27.44 -12.45
C MET A 233 -12.29 27.96 -13.88
N ARG A 234 -13.05 27.33 -14.79
CA ARG A 234 -13.23 27.83 -16.16
C ARG A 234 -13.94 29.18 -16.24
N ALA A 235 -14.65 29.59 -15.18
CA ALA A 235 -15.22 30.94 -15.10
C ALA A 235 -14.15 32.02 -14.87
N ILE A 236 -13.01 31.64 -14.27
CA ILE A 236 -11.87 32.51 -14.00
C ILE A 236 -10.84 32.38 -15.13
N TYR A 237 -10.54 31.13 -15.52
CA TYR A 237 -9.52 30.73 -16.49
C TYR A 237 -10.17 29.97 -17.67
N PRO A 238 -10.89 30.65 -18.57
CA PRO A 238 -11.65 30.00 -19.64
C PRO A 238 -10.77 29.28 -20.67
N ASP A 239 -9.55 29.77 -20.89
CA ASP A 239 -8.58 29.25 -21.87
C ASP A 239 -7.48 28.38 -21.22
N GLY A 240 -7.69 27.98 -19.97
CA GLY A 240 -6.72 27.27 -19.13
C GLY A 240 -6.00 28.21 -18.18
N TYR A 241 -5.20 27.63 -17.27
CA TYR A 241 -4.49 28.36 -16.22
C TYR A 241 -3.32 29.17 -16.83
N ASP A 242 -3.61 30.36 -17.36
CA ASP A 242 -2.79 31.09 -18.36
C ASP A 242 -2.25 32.47 -17.88
N CYS A 243 -2.13 32.67 -16.56
CA CYS A 243 -1.68 33.92 -15.95
C CYS A 243 -0.17 34.24 -16.07
N GLY A 244 0.54 33.66 -17.05
CA GLY A 244 1.97 33.86 -17.30
C GLY A 244 2.87 32.85 -16.57
N ASP A 245 4.14 33.23 -16.35
CA ASP A 245 5.18 32.31 -15.84
C ASP A 245 4.91 31.74 -14.44
N GLU A 246 4.04 32.38 -13.66
CA GLU A 246 3.63 31.94 -12.32
C GLU A 246 2.52 30.88 -12.36
N CYS A 247 1.82 30.73 -13.49
CA CYS A 247 0.70 29.83 -13.68
C CYS A 247 1.16 28.39 -13.99
N LEU A 248 1.85 27.80 -13.02
CA LEU A 248 2.27 26.40 -13.04
C LEU A 248 1.18 25.52 -12.43
N ILE A 249 0.93 24.34 -12.98
CA ILE A 249 -0.12 23.42 -12.50
C ILE A 249 -0.01 23.10 -11.00
N ASN A 250 1.19 23.12 -10.43
CA ASN A 250 1.40 22.90 -9.00
C ASN A 250 0.94 24.04 -8.08
N ALA A 251 0.73 25.24 -8.62
CA ALA A 251 0.25 26.40 -7.88
C ALA A 251 -1.27 26.39 -7.70
N ILE A 252 -2.01 25.66 -8.55
CA ILE A 252 -3.48 25.59 -8.54
C ILE A 252 -4.01 25.22 -7.15
N ASN A 253 -3.41 24.23 -6.49
CA ASN A 253 -3.84 23.83 -5.15
C ASN A 253 -3.74 25.01 -4.17
N THR A 254 -2.61 25.72 -4.16
CA THR A 254 -2.38 26.87 -3.28
C THR A 254 -3.32 28.02 -3.61
N GLU A 255 -3.45 28.38 -4.88
CA GLU A 255 -4.29 29.49 -5.32
C GLU A 255 -5.76 29.25 -4.97
N VAL A 256 -6.30 28.09 -5.34
CA VAL A 256 -7.72 27.79 -5.09
C VAL A 256 -8.01 27.68 -3.60
N THR A 257 -7.11 27.09 -2.81
CA THR A 257 -7.28 27.02 -1.35
C THR A 257 -7.35 28.41 -0.72
N ASN A 258 -6.54 29.36 -1.20
CA ASN A 258 -6.39 30.67 -0.58
C ASN A 258 -7.38 31.71 -1.12
N GLU A 259 -7.73 31.63 -2.41
CA GLU A 259 -8.40 32.72 -3.13
C GLU A 259 -9.75 32.31 -3.74
N HIS A 260 -9.98 31.03 -4.00
CA HIS A 260 -11.16 30.55 -4.74
C HIS A 260 -11.89 29.37 -4.07
N ALA A 261 -11.71 29.19 -2.76
CA ALA A 261 -12.36 28.12 -2.01
C ALA A 261 -13.90 28.23 -2.02
N ASP A 262 -14.43 29.45 -2.22
CA ASP A 262 -15.85 29.74 -2.31
C ASP A 262 -16.52 29.15 -3.56
N LEU A 263 -15.75 28.85 -4.62
CA LEU A 263 -16.25 28.18 -5.82
C LEU A 263 -16.58 26.70 -5.60
N TYR A 264 -16.13 26.10 -4.49
CA TYR A 264 -16.25 24.67 -4.20
C TYR A 264 -17.05 24.40 -2.91
N PRO A 265 -18.34 24.79 -2.84
CA PRO A 265 -19.13 24.62 -1.63
C PRO A 265 -19.32 23.14 -1.28
N GLY A 266 -18.95 22.76 -0.06
CA GLY A 266 -19.10 21.39 0.45
C GLY A 266 -18.00 20.41 0.03
N VAL A 267 -16.97 20.89 -0.68
CA VAL A 267 -15.74 20.11 -0.96
C VAL A 267 -14.78 20.29 0.22
N ALA A 268 -14.22 19.17 0.71
CA ALA A 268 -13.33 19.19 1.87
C ALA A 268 -12.00 19.90 1.59
N ASP A 269 -11.39 19.63 0.43
CA ASP A 269 -10.17 20.30 -0.05
C ASP A 269 -10.42 20.86 -1.47
N PRO A 270 -10.84 22.14 -1.59
CA PRO A 270 -11.02 22.82 -2.87
C PRO A 270 -9.77 22.83 -3.76
N GLY A 271 -8.58 22.99 -3.18
CA GLY A 271 -7.32 23.06 -3.93
C GLY A 271 -6.95 21.73 -4.58
N ALA A 272 -7.09 20.63 -3.82
CA ALA A 272 -6.91 19.28 -4.35
C ALA A 272 -7.93 18.96 -5.45
N GLN A 273 -9.20 19.35 -5.27
CA GLN A 273 -10.26 19.15 -6.24
C GLN A 273 -10.01 19.92 -7.55
N ALA A 274 -9.62 21.20 -7.48
CA ALA A 274 -9.29 21.98 -8.67
C ALA A 274 -8.04 21.43 -9.39
N THR A 275 -7.06 20.92 -8.64
CA THR A 275 -5.88 20.27 -9.23
C THR A 275 -6.28 18.98 -9.97
N LEU A 276 -7.20 18.19 -9.40
CA LEU A 276 -7.78 17.02 -10.08
C LEU A 276 -8.45 17.41 -11.39
N GLU A 277 -9.24 18.48 -11.39
CA GLU A 277 -9.94 18.99 -12.58
C GLU A 277 -8.96 19.51 -13.64
N ALA A 278 -7.89 20.19 -13.24
CA ALA A 278 -6.82 20.65 -14.12
C ALA A 278 -6.02 19.48 -14.73
N VAL A 279 -5.71 18.45 -13.96
CA VAL A 279 -5.05 17.26 -14.49
C VAL A 279 -6.01 16.50 -15.43
N SER A 280 -7.29 16.44 -15.09
CA SER A 280 -8.32 15.79 -15.91
C SER A 280 -8.46 16.44 -17.28
N GLY A 281 -8.58 17.77 -17.35
CA GLY A 281 -8.65 18.50 -18.62
C GLY A 281 -7.34 18.43 -19.41
N THR A 282 -6.20 18.58 -18.72
CA THR A 282 -4.86 18.46 -19.34
C THR A 282 -4.64 17.12 -20.02
N LEU A 283 -5.07 16.02 -19.39
CA LEU A 283 -4.88 14.67 -19.92
C LEU A 283 -6.00 14.20 -20.85
N GLY A 284 -7.14 14.90 -20.89
CA GLY A 284 -8.29 14.55 -21.72
C GLY A 284 -9.07 13.32 -21.21
N ILE A 285 -8.88 12.94 -19.95
CA ILE A 285 -9.54 11.80 -19.32
C ILE A 285 -10.24 12.23 -18.03
N THR A 286 -11.37 11.61 -17.70
CA THR A 286 -12.03 11.86 -16.41
C THR A 286 -11.21 11.26 -15.28
N VAL A 287 -10.70 12.10 -14.38
CA VAL A 287 -10.12 11.68 -13.10
C VAL A 287 -11.21 11.75 -12.04
N GLN A 288 -11.50 10.64 -11.35
CA GLN A 288 -12.67 10.59 -10.46
C GLN A 288 -12.35 10.91 -9.01
N ALA A 289 -11.13 10.64 -8.57
CA ALA A 289 -10.72 10.83 -7.19
C ALA A 289 -9.24 11.19 -7.08
N TYR A 290 -8.88 11.78 -5.95
CA TYR A 290 -7.49 12.08 -5.62
C TYR A 290 -7.06 11.39 -4.32
N VAL A 291 -5.75 11.22 -4.19
CA VAL A 291 -5.05 10.86 -2.97
C VAL A 291 -3.85 11.80 -2.87
N LEU A 292 -3.91 12.74 -1.93
CA LEU A 292 -2.82 13.63 -1.59
C LEU A 292 -2.04 13.01 -0.43
N VAL A 293 -0.73 12.85 -0.61
CA VAL A 293 0.16 12.22 0.37
C VAL A 293 1.24 13.21 0.78
N ASP A 294 1.32 13.46 2.08
CA ASP A 294 2.44 14.17 2.70
C ASP A 294 3.77 13.37 2.65
N MET A 295 4.89 14.09 2.53
CA MET A 295 6.23 13.51 2.45
C MET A 295 6.60 12.67 3.68
N GLU A 296 6.20 13.08 4.89
CA GLU A 296 6.54 12.36 6.12
C GLU A 296 5.86 10.99 6.16
N GLY A 297 4.56 10.93 5.88
CA GLY A 297 3.87 9.65 5.90
C GLY A 297 4.10 8.82 4.65
N PHE A 298 4.51 9.40 3.52
CA PHE A 298 5.08 8.62 2.43
C PHE A 298 6.32 7.83 2.90
N SER A 299 7.24 8.49 3.59
CA SER A 299 8.42 7.85 4.17
C SER A 299 8.03 6.75 5.17
N LYS A 300 7.14 7.06 6.12
CA LYS A 300 6.66 6.07 7.12
C LYS A 300 5.94 4.89 6.49
N LEU A 301 5.18 5.10 5.41
CA LEU A 301 4.49 4.04 4.69
C LEU A 301 5.50 3.06 4.08
N ILE A 302 6.58 3.57 3.48
CA ILE A 302 7.65 2.74 2.93
C ILE A 302 8.36 1.94 4.04
N ASP A 303 8.69 2.59 5.16
CA ASP A 303 9.30 1.91 6.31
C ASP A 303 8.39 0.81 6.87
N ALA A 304 7.09 1.09 6.97
CA ALA A 304 6.10 0.12 7.45
C ALA A 304 6.01 -1.11 6.53
N MET A 305 6.22 -0.95 5.23
CA MET A 305 6.29 -2.05 4.27
C MET A 305 7.62 -2.83 4.30
N GLY A 306 8.62 -2.34 5.06
CA GLY A 306 9.95 -2.94 5.13
C GLY A 306 10.93 -2.40 4.07
N GLY A 307 10.65 -1.22 3.51
CA GLY A 307 11.40 -0.60 2.42
C GLY A 307 10.90 -1.02 1.02
N ILE A 308 11.51 -0.43 -0.01
CA ILE A 308 11.28 -0.78 -1.42
C ILE A 308 12.55 -1.24 -2.10
N ARG A 309 12.45 -2.30 -2.90
CA ARG A 309 13.54 -2.76 -3.78
C ARG A 309 13.45 -2.17 -5.19
N ILE A 310 14.56 -1.58 -5.64
CA ILE A 310 14.71 -1.02 -6.99
C ILE A 310 16.07 -1.36 -7.57
N LYS A 311 16.19 -1.31 -8.89
CA LYS A 311 17.47 -1.19 -9.60
C LYS A 311 17.61 0.25 -10.06
N ALA A 312 18.57 0.99 -9.52
CA ALA A 312 18.85 2.37 -9.89
C ALA A 312 19.88 2.43 -11.03
N GLY A 313 19.63 3.23 -12.06
CA GLY A 313 20.52 3.35 -13.23
C GLY A 313 21.76 4.21 -13.02
N GLY A 314 21.74 5.11 -12.04
CA GLY A 314 22.83 6.02 -11.73
C GLY A 314 22.76 6.48 -10.27
N TRP A 315 23.81 7.15 -9.81
CA TRP A 315 23.88 7.68 -8.45
C TRP A 315 22.90 8.85 -8.27
N VAL A 316 22.18 8.89 -7.15
CA VAL A 316 21.24 9.97 -6.82
C VAL A 316 21.74 10.71 -5.58
N PRO A 317 22.01 12.03 -5.67
CA PRO A 317 22.44 12.82 -4.53
C PRO A 317 21.29 13.10 -3.55
N ILE A 318 21.65 13.16 -2.28
CA ILE A 318 20.82 13.69 -1.20
C ILE A 318 21.25 15.16 -1.02
N SER A 319 20.40 16.10 -1.43
CA SER A 319 20.73 17.53 -1.46
C SER A 319 21.20 18.03 -0.09
N GLY A 320 22.22 18.88 -0.13
CA GLY A 320 22.70 19.63 1.01
C GLY A 320 21.79 20.81 1.37
N GLU A 321 22.22 21.57 2.37
CA GLU A 321 21.61 22.85 2.71
C GLU A 321 21.60 23.78 1.49
N THR A 322 20.49 24.47 1.26
CA THR A 322 20.39 25.52 0.23
C THR A 322 21.26 26.70 0.66
N ILE A 323 22.30 26.98 -0.11
CA ILE A 323 23.22 28.11 0.14
C ILE A 323 22.72 29.37 -0.59
N ASP A 324 22.10 29.19 -1.75
CA ASP A 324 21.49 30.27 -2.52
C ASP A 324 20.17 29.79 -3.11
N GLU A 325 19.06 30.20 -2.50
CA GLU A 325 17.71 29.83 -2.93
C GLU A 325 17.35 30.43 -4.29
N ALA A 326 17.83 31.63 -4.59
CA ALA A 326 17.50 32.33 -5.84
C ALA A 326 18.12 31.65 -7.07
N ASN A 327 19.30 31.06 -6.89
CA ASN A 327 20.02 30.33 -7.94
C ASN A 327 19.90 28.80 -7.80
N GLY A 328 19.16 28.30 -6.81
CA GLY A 328 19.02 26.87 -6.53
C GLY A 328 20.34 26.18 -6.20
N ILE A 329 21.30 26.90 -5.60
CA ILE A 329 22.62 26.36 -5.29
C ILE A 329 22.56 25.68 -3.92
N HIS A 330 22.85 24.39 -3.93
CA HIS A 330 23.01 23.59 -2.73
C HIS A 330 24.48 23.37 -2.40
N GLY A 331 24.74 23.23 -1.09
CA GLY A 331 26.06 22.91 -0.55
C GLY A 331 26.52 21.50 -0.87
N MET A 332 27.40 20.97 -0.02
CA MET A 332 27.82 19.58 -0.14
C MET A 332 26.61 18.64 0.03
N PRO A 333 26.44 17.64 -0.85
CA PRO A 333 25.45 16.58 -0.64
C PRO A 333 25.60 15.95 0.74
N LEU A 334 24.48 15.63 1.38
CA LEU A 334 24.47 14.94 2.68
C LEU A 334 24.80 13.45 2.55
N GLY A 335 24.72 12.93 1.33
CA GLY A 335 25.01 11.54 0.98
C GLY A 335 24.55 11.24 -0.44
N TRP A 336 24.67 9.98 -0.82
CA TRP A 336 24.27 9.53 -2.15
C TRP A 336 23.62 8.14 -2.09
N ILE A 337 22.65 7.93 -2.97
CA ILE A 337 22.04 6.63 -3.23
C ILE A 337 22.79 6.00 -4.41
N PRO A 338 23.46 4.86 -4.23
CA PRO A 338 24.28 4.26 -5.27
C PRO A 338 23.44 3.67 -6.41
N ALA A 339 24.04 3.59 -7.60
CA ALA A 339 23.49 2.82 -8.71
C ALA A 339 23.46 1.32 -8.41
N GLY A 340 22.64 0.56 -9.13
CA GLY A 340 22.48 -0.89 -8.97
C GLY A 340 21.27 -1.28 -8.13
N ASP A 341 21.26 -2.52 -7.67
CA ASP A 341 20.16 -3.07 -6.87
C ASP A 341 20.20 -2.50 -5.44
N GLN A 342 19.16 -1.74 -5.08
CA GLN A 342 19.01 -1.06 -3.80
C GLN A 342 17.77 -1.55 -3.06
N THR A 343 17.84 -1.54 -1.73
CA THR A 343 16.67 -1.58 -0.85
C THR A 343 16.61 -0.25 -0.12
N LEU A 344 15.62 0.57 -0.48
CA LEU A 344 15.45 1.92 0.06
C LEU A 344 14.45 1.87 1.22
N ASP A 345 14.86 2.37 2.37
CA ASP A 345 13.94 2.75 3.45
C ASP A 345 13.18 4.04 3.06
N GLY A 346 12.28 4.50 3.93
CA GLY A 346 11.47 5.70 3.69
C GLY A 346 12.30 6.96 3.45
N TYR A 347 13.39 7.13 4.20
CA TYR A 347 14.29 8.27 4.04
C TYR A 347 14.95 8.26 2.65
N HIS A 348 15.55 7.14 2.25
CA HIS A 348 16.22 7.04 0.96
C HIS A 348 15.23 7.04 -0.20
N ALA A 349 14.05 6.43 -0.07
CA ALA A 349 13.03 6.43 -1.11
C ALA A 349 12.44 7.83 -1.36
N LEU A 350 12.21 8.60 -0.29
CA LEU A 350 11.80 10.00 -0.40
C LEU A 350 12.86 10.84 -1.11
N TRP A 351 14.14 10.70 -0.72
CA TRP A 351 15.23 11.40 -1.40
C TRP A 351 15.40 10.97 -2.86
N TYR A 352 15.25 9.69 -3.15
CA TYR A 352 15.28 9.15 -4.51
C TYR A 352 14.22 9.81 -5.40
N GLY A 353 12.99 9.94 -4.90
CA GLY A 353 11.88 10.58 -5.62
C GLY A 353 11.89 12.12 -5.61
N ARG A 354 12.66 12.78 -4.74
CA ARG A 354 12.68 14.24 -4.59
C ARG A 354 13.88 14.92 -5.25
N SER A 355 15.04 14.26 -5.28
CA SER A 355 16.29 14.88 -5.72
C SER A 355 16.21 15.41 -7.16
N ARG A 356 16.74 16.61 -7.36
CA ARG A 356 16.82 17.33 -8.66
C ARG A 356 18.24 17.75 -9.00
N GLU A 357 19.20 17.45 -8.13
CA GLU A 357 20.58 17.90 -8.33
C GLU A 357 21.18 17.18 -9.53
N PHE A 358 21.93 17.93 -10.33
CA PHE A 358 22.68 17.44 -11.48
C PHE A 358 21.83 16.80 -12.61
N VAL A 359 20.49 16.79 -12.51
CA VAL A 359 19.59 16.26 -13.54
C VAL A 359 18.35 17.12 -13.70
N ASP A 360 17.55 16.86 -14.73
CA ASP A 360 16.30 17.58 -14.97
C ASP A 360 15.12 17.04 -14.12
N ASP A 361 13.99 17.74 -14.23
CA ASP A 361 12.74 17.39 -13.55
C ASP A 361 12.17 16.04 -14.03
N TYR A 362 12.45 15.66 -15.28
CA TYR A 362 11.95 14.44 -15.89
C TYR A 362 12.62 13.20 -15.31
N ALA A 363 13.92 13.25 -15.02
CA ALA A 363 14.61 12.20 -14.27
C ALA A 363 13.99 11.99 -12.88
N ARG A 364 13.56 13.08 -12.21
CA ARG A 364 12.80 12.98 -10.95
C ARG A 364 11.46 12.27 -11.16
N ILE A 365 10.69 12.66 -12.18
CA ILE A 365 9.39 12.05 -12.49
C ILE A 365 9.55 10.54 -12.77
N GLN A 366 10.58 10.13 -13.52
CA GLN A 366 10.86 8.72 -13.77
C GLN A 366 11.16 7.94 -12.47
N ARG A 367 11.96 8.52 -11.56
CA ARG A 367 12.22 7.92 -10.25
C ARG A 367 10.96 7.81 -9.42
N GLN A 368 10.11 8.85 -9.40
CA GLN A 368 8.82 8.82 -8.70
C GLN A 368 7.91 7.69 -9.23
N GLN A 369 7.81 7.54 -10.56
CA GLN A 369 7.08 6.43 -11.17
C GLN A 369 7.68 5.06 -10.80
N CYS A 370 9.00 4.96 -10.73
CA CYS A 370 9.66 3.72 -10.35
C CYS A 370 9.38 3.35 -8.88
N VAL A 371 9.41 4.34 -7.99
CA VAL A 371 9.06 4.14 -6.58
C VAL A 371 7.60 3.67 -6.47
N GLN A 372 6.66 4.32 -7.15
CA GLN A 372 5.26 3.89 -7.18
C GLN A 372 5.10 2.45 -7.68
N GLN A 373 5.81 2.09 -8.75
CA GLN A 373 5.80 0.72 -9.27
C GLN A 373 6.42 -0.29 -8.30
N ALA A 374 7.51 0.06 -7.61
CA ALA A 374 8.15 -0.79 -6.62
C ALA A 374 7.23 -1.04 -5.43
N MET A 375 6.51 0.00 -4.98
CA MET A 375 5.46 -0.13 -3.97
C MET A 375 4.36 -1.08 -4.46
N LEU A 376 3.81 -0.88 -5.67
CA LEU A 376 2.79 -1.77 -6.26
C LEU A 376 3.25 -3.22 -6.36
N LYS A 377 4.51 -3.46 -6.73
CA LYS A 377 5.09 -4.80 -6.86
C LYS A 377 5.30 -5.49 -5.51
N GLN A 378 5.67 -4.73 -4.48
CA GLN A 378 5.97 -5.25 -3.14
C GLN A 378 4.78 -5.22 -2.19
N LEU A 379 3.64 -4.67 -2.62
CA LEU A 379 2.37 -4.74 -1.89
C LEU A 379 1.91 -6.21 -1.75
N ASP A 380 2.30 -6.81 -0.64
CA ASP A 380 1.89 -8.15 -0.25
C ASP A 380 0.80 -8.09 0.84
N PRO A 381 -0.37 -8.72 0.63
CA PRO A 381 -1.45 -8.74 1.61
C PRO A 381 -1.03 -9.26 3.00
N ALA A 382 -0.06 -10.17 3.10
CA ALA A 382 0.42 -10.64 4.39
C ALA A 382 1.25 -9.56 5.11
N THR A 383 2.13 -8.84 4.39
CA THR A 383 2.86 -7.68 4.92
C THR A 383 1.90 -6.57 5.34
N LEU A 384 0.91 -6.24 4.51
CA LEU A 384 -0.12 -5.25 4.82
C LEU A 384 -0.90 -5.61 6.08
N LEU A 385 -1.26 -6.88 6.26
CA LEU A 385 -1.96 -7.33 7.47
C LEU A 385 -1.06 -7.28 8.71
N ALA A 386 0.20 -7.72 8.57
CA ALA A 386 1.16 -7.72 9.67
C ALA A 386 1.54 -6.30 10.13
N LYS A 387 1.49 -5.33 9.22
CA LYS A 387 1.89 -3.94 9.42
C LYS A 387 0.72 -2.96 9.41
N PHE A 388 -0.50 -3.49 9.49
CA PHE A 388 -1.71 -2.72 9.32
C PHE A 388 -1.83 -1.58 10.33
N GLU A 389 -1.44 -1.81 11.59
CA GLU A 389 -1.45 -0.78 12.63
C GLU A 389 -0.48 0.37 12.31
N ASP A 390 0.75 0.05 11.91
CA ASP A 390 1.76 1.04 11.53
C ASP A 390 1.32 1.86 10.31
N ILE A 391 0.78 1.18 9.28
CA ILE A 391 0.25 1.79 8.05
C ILE A 391 -0.96 2.67 8.34
N ALA A 392 -1.91 2.17 9.13
CA ALA A 392 -3.13 2.90 9.52
C ALA A 392 -2.78 4.17 10.31
N ASN A 393 -1.89 4.06 11.29
CA ASN A 393 -1.45 5.20 12.09
C ASN A 393 -0.65 6.22 11.25
N ALA A 394 0.21 5.77 10.34
CA ALA A 394 0.95 6.64 9.42
C ALA A 394 0.02 7.37 8.43
N GLY A 395 -1.00 6.68 7.91
CA GLY A 395 -1.93 7.24 6.93
C GLY A 395 -2.85 8.34 7.49
N THR A 396 -3.27 8.23 8.75
CA THR A 396 -4.29 9.13 9.35
C THR A 396 -3.90 10.60 9.44
N LYS A 397 -2.61 10.94 9.36
CA LYS A 397 -2.10 12.32 9.52
C LYS A 397 -1.51 12.91 8.24
N VAL A 398 -1.55 12.16 7.15
CA VAL A 398 -0.67 12.37 5.99
C VAL A 398 -1.43 12.21 4.68
N VAL A 399 -2.49 11.40 4.67
CA VAL A 399 -3.26 11.14 3.46
C VAL A 399 -4.59 11.89 3.50
N ASP A 400 -4.79 12.78 2.53
CA ASP A 400 -6.08 13.40 2.23
C ASP A 400 -6.65 12.76 0.96
N SER A 401 -7.93 12.39 0.98
CA SER A 401 -8.60 11.77 -0.16
C SER A 401 -10.10 12.04 -0.16
N ASN A 402 -10.66 12.19 -1.36
CA ASN A 402 -12.11 12.21 -1.58
C ASN A 402 -12.69 10.82 -1.89
N ILE A 403 -11.93 9.73 -1.73
CA ILE A 403 -12.40 8.36 -1.94
C ILE A 403 -13.35 7.94 -0.81
N SER A 404 -14.53 7.44 -1.19
CA SER A 404 -15.54 6.97 -0.24
C SER A 404 -15.13 5.68 0.49
N ALA A 405 -15.22 5.66 1.83
CA ALA A 405 -15.01 4.44 2.63
C ALA A 405 -15.93 3.28 2.22
N SER A 406 -17.10 3.59 1.66
CA SER A 406 -18.08 2.59 1.19
C SER A 406 -17.60 1.75 0.01
N GLN A 407 -16.62 2.25 -0.74
CA GLN A 407 -16.07 1.60 -1.94
C GLN A 407 -14.69 0.97 -1.72
N LEU A 408 -14.18 0.99 -0.49
CA LEU A 408 -12.89 0.36 -0.20
C LEU A 408 -12.88 -1.13 -0.56
N GLY A 409 -13.99 -1.85 -0.36
CA GLY A 409 -14.06 -3.25 -0.78
C GLY A 409 -13.90 -3.44 -2.28
N SER A 410 -14.52 -2.59 -3.10
CA SER A 410 -14.34 -2.64 -4.56
C SER A 410 -12.93 -2.26 -4.99
N PHE A 411 -12.27 -1.32 -4.31
CA PHE A 411 -10.89 -0.94 -4.65
C PHE A 411 -9.85 -1.94 -4.16
N VAL A 412 -10.08 -2.63 -3.03
CA VAL A 412 -9.26 -3.79 -2.63
C VAL A 412 -9.37 -4.88 -3.70
N ASP A 413 -10.58 -5.15 -4.20
CA ASP A 413 -10.77 -6.13 -5.27
C ASP A 413 -10.08 -5.72 -6.57
N LEU A 414 -10.10 -4.43 -6.89
CA LEU A 414 -9.38 -3.85 -8.02
C LEU A 414 -7.86 -3.98 -7.86
N ALA A 415 -7.33 -3.67 -6.68
CA ALA A 415 -5.91 -3.81 -6.35
C ALA A 415 -5.45 -5.27 -6.45
N ILE A 416 -6.27 -6.22 -6.01
CA ILE A 416 -5.99 -7.66 -6.16
C ILE A 416 -5.93 -8.06 -7.64
N LYS A 417 -6.80 -7.52 -8.50
CA LYS A 417 -6.75 -7.77 -9.95
C LYS A 417 -5.52 -7.14 -10.60
N ALA A 418 -5.12 -5.96 -10.12
CA ALA A 418 -3.93 -5.25 -10.60
C ALA A 418 -2.62 -5.92 -10.18
N LYS A 419 -2.63 -6.69 -9.08
CA LYS A 419 -1.45 -7.42 -8.61
C LYS A 419 -0.94 -8.37 -9.71
N GLY A 420 0.32 -8.18 -10.09
CA GLY A 420 0.98 -9.00 -11.12
C GLY A 420 0.72 -8.57 -12.56
N GLN A 421 -0.05 -7.50 -12.79
CA GLN A 421 -0.16 -6.88 -14.10
C GLN A 421 1.09 -6.03 -14.37
N ASP A 422 1.54 -5.99 -15.63
CA ASP A 422 2.57 -5.05 -16.05
C ASP A 422 2.05 -3.62 -15.90
N VAL A 423 2.82 -2.72 -15.28
CA VAL A 423 2.43 -1.31 -15.17
C VAL A 423 2.93 -0.56 -16.41
N LYS A 424 2.01 -0.01 -17.20
CA LYS A 424 2.37 0.90 -18.29
C LYS A 424 2.68 2.28 -17.71
N ARG A 425 3.61 3.03 -18.31
CA ARG A 425 3.94 4.39 -17.86
C ARG A 425 3.93 5.37 -19.02
N LEU A 426 3.60 6.61 -18.71
CA LEU A 426 3.73 7.76 -19.61
C LEU A 426 4.14 8.98 -18.78
N THR A 427 5.22 9.63 -19.17
CA THR A 427 5.59 10.96 -18.68
C THR A 427 5.12 11.99 -19.70
N ILE A 428 4.38 13.00 -19.26
CA ILE A 428 4.05 14.16 -20.11
C ILE A 428 5.30 15.02 -20.23
N GLY A 429 6.12 14.73 -21.24
CA GLY A 429 7.46 15.27 -21.43
C GLY A 429 8.51 14.16 -21.69
N PRO A 430 9.80 14.51 -21.79
CA PRO A 430 10.87 13.54 -21.94
C PRO A 430 10.83 12.43 -20.88
N PRO A 431 11.22 11.19 -21.25
CA PRO A 431 11.68 10.77 -22.57
C PRO A 431 10.54 10.38 -23.53
N ASP A 432 9.28 10.43 -23.09
CA ASP A 432 8.14 9.89 -23.86
C ASP A 432 7.60 10.90 -24.89
N PHE A 433 8.08 12.14 -24.81
CA PHE A 433 7.95 13.24 -25.78
C PHE A 433 9.35 13.76 -26.15
N ASP A 434 9.41 14.59 -27.20
CA ASP A 434 10.67 15.16 -27.69
C ASP A 434 11.39 16.00 -26.61
N ALA A 435 12.73 16.06 -26.67
CA ALA A 435 13.54 16.84 -25.74
C ALA A 435 13.21 18.34 -25.74
N SER A 436 12.63 18.85 -26.83
CA SER A 436 12.13 20.22 -26.98
C SER A 436 10.71 20.43 -26.43
N PHE A 437 10.16 19.48 -25.66
CA PHE A 437 8.83 19.59 -25.07
C PHE A 437 8.64 20.91 -24.33
N SER A 438 7.65 21.68 -24.79
CA SER A 438 7.29 22.98 -24.23
C SER A 438 6.55 22.80 -22.90
N THR A 439 6.78 23.72 -21.96
CA THR A 439 5.93 23.83 -20.76
C THR A 439 4.51 24.26 -21.09
N VAL A 440 4.29 24.82 -22.30
CA VAL A 440 2.97 25.05 -22.92
C VAL A 440 2.82 24.09 -24.12
N PRO A 441 2.45 22.83 -23.89
CA PRO A 441 2.38 21.83 -24.95
C PRO A 441 1.07 21.93 -25.76
N ASP A 442 1.06 21.23 -26.89
CA ASP A 442 -0.17 20.93 -27.61
C ASP A 442 -0.96 19.84 -26.86
N PHE A 443 -2.10 20.21 -26.29
CA PHE A 443 -2.93 19.30 -25.49
C PHE A 443 -3.57 18.19 -26.32
N ASP A 444 -3.83 18.41 -27.61
CA ASP A 444 -4.39 17.37 -28.49
C ASP A 444 -3.38 16.21 -28.65
N VAL A 445 -2.09 16.54 -28.74
CA VAL A 445 -1.01 15.54 -28.78
C VAL A 445 -0.92 14.80 -27.45
N ILE A 446 -1.10 15.47 -26.32
CA ILE A 446 -1.15 14.81 -25.00
C ILE A 446 -2.31 13.83 -24.94
N HIS A 447 -3.52 14.26 -25.32
CA HIS A 447 -4.72 13.43 -25.31
C HIS A 447 -4.54 12.20 -26.20
N GLU A 448 -4.01 12.36 -27.41
CA GLU A 448 -3.72 11.23 -28.30
C GLU A 448 -2.75 10.23 -27.67
N ARG A 449 -1.68 10.70 -27.02
CA ARG A 449 -0.69 9.83 -26.36
C ARG A 449 -1.26 9.10 -25.16
N VAL A 450 -2.13 9.77 -24.38
CA VAL A 450 -2.86 9.15 -23.28
C VAL A 450 -3.80 8.07 -23.82
N ASP A 451 -4.59 8.36 -24.85
CA ASP A 451 -5.49 7.37 -25.46
C ASP A 451 -4.75 6.16 -26.01
N GLN A 452 -3.61 6.39 -26.70
CA GLN A 452 -2.75 5.31 -27.18
C GLN A 452 -2.25 4.42 -26.04
N LEU A 453 -1.78 5.03 -24.94
CA LEU A 453 -1.33 4.29 -23.74
C LEU A 453 -2.49 3.46 -23.17
N LEU A 454 -3.64 4.09 -22.95
CA LEU A 454 -4.78 3.45 -22.32
C LEU A 454 -5.36 2.33 -23.18
N ALA A 455 -5.47 2.55 -24.50
CA ALA A 455 -5.91 1.52 -25.45
C ALA A 455 -4.90 0.37 -25.58
N SER A 456 -3.60 0.65 -25.56
CA SER A 456 -2.55 -0.39 -25.59
C SER A 456 -2.59 -1.25 -24.33
N ALA A 457 -2.85 -0.63 -23.17
CA ALA A 457 -3.04 -1.32 -21.90
C ALA A 457 -4.24 -2.28 -22.01
N SER A 458 -5.37 -1.84 -22.56
CA SER A 458 -6.54 -2.71 -22.77
C SER A 458 -6.30 -3.81 -23.83
N LYS A 459 -5.47 -3.56 -24.86
CA LYS A 459 -5.18 -4.51 -25.96
C LYS A 459 -4.14 -5.58 -25.65
N ALA A 460 -3.18 -5.34 -24.75
CA ALA A 460 -2.18 -6.33 -24.34
C ALA A 460 -2.81 -7.65 -23.84
N GLN A 461 -4.10 -7.62 -23.54
CA GLN A 461 -4.92 -8.75 -23.17
C GLN A 461 -5.46 -9.61 -24.34
N SER A 462 -5.54 -9.07 -25.56
CA SER A 462 -6.05 -9.82 -26.73
C SER A 462 -5.04 -10.80 -27.32
N ALA A 463 -3.76 -10.63 -27.01
CA ALA A 463 -2.69 -11.57 -27.32
C ALA A 463 -2.38 -12.40 -26.07
N GLY A 464 -3.25 -13.34 -25.74
CA GLY A 464 -2.96 -14.36 -24.72
C GLY A 464 -1.65 -15.08 -25.03
N SER A 465 -0.88 -15.38 -23.98
CA SER A 465 0.39 -16.10 -24.00
C SER A 465 0.44 -17.27 -24.98
N PRO A 466 1.41 -17.30 -25.91
CA PRO A 466 1.94 -18.55 -26.42
C PRO A 466 3.01 -19.07 -25.45
N ASP A 467 2.80 -20.34 -25.10
CA ASP A 467 3.66 -21.24 -24.35
C ASP A 467 5.15 -21.16 -24.71
N ASP A 468 5.97 -21.52 -23.73
CA ASP A 468 7.41 -21.74 -23.78
C ASP A 468 7.85 -22.42 -25.09
N THR A 469 8.64 -21.72 -25.91
CA THR A 469 9.68 -22.38 -26.70
C THR A 469 10.94 -21.52 -26.69
N LEU A 470 11.88 -21.94 -25.84
CA LEU A 470 13.29 -21.61 -25.90
C LEU A 470 13.82 -21.85 -27.33
N VAL A 471 13.90 -20.79 -28.14
CA VAL A 471 14.76 -20.78 -29.32
C VAL A 471 16.14 -20.32 -28.85
N VAL A 472 17.02 -21.29 -28.63
CA VAL A 472 18.46 -21.08 -28.45
C VAL A 472 19.04 -20.52 -29.75
N PRO A 473 19.65 -19.33 -29.80
CA PRO A 473 20.46 -18.94 -30.93
C PRO A 473 21.77 -19.72 -30.86
N ALA A 474 22.02 -20.52 -31.89
CA ALA A 474 23.30 -21.19 -32.10
C ALA A 474 24.44 -20.17 -32.20
N ALA A 475 25.56 -20.53 -31.59
CA ALA A 475 26.82 -19.79 -31.63
C ALA A 475 27.29 -19.48 -33.06
N ALA A 476 27.69 -18.23 -33.29
CA ALA A 476 28.58 -17.86 -34.38
C ALA A 476 29.69 -16.97 -33.82
N THR A 477 30.88 -17.56 -33.75
CA THR A 477 32.18 -16.93 -33.58
C THR A 477 32.47 -15.91 -34.69
N GLY A 478 33.04 -14.74 -34.38
CA GLY A 478 33.63 -13.89 -35.43
C GLY A 478 33.96 -12.44 -35.04
N HIS A 479 35.20 -12.24 -34.57
CA HIS A 479 36.09 -11.08 -34.66
C HIS A 479 35.58 -9.64 -34.93
N LEU A 480 36.09 -8.74 -34.08
CA LEU A 480 36.29 -7.29 -34.29
C LEU A 480 36.97 -6.99 -35.63
N GLN A 481 36.41 -6.07 -36.43
CA GLN A 481 37.21 -5.17 -37.28
C GLN A 481 36.44 -3.92 -37.76
N ALA A 482 37.23 -2.87 -37.99
CA ALA A 482 36.90 -1.44 -38.07
C ALA A 482 36.17 -0.97 -39.35
N ALA A 483 35.62 0.24 -39.26
CA ALA A 483 35.05 1.04 -40.35
C ALA A 483 36.06 1.32 -41.49
N PRO A 484 35.54 1.62 -42.70
CA PRO A 484 35.88 2.92 -43.29
C PRO A 484 34.69 3.62 -44.00
N ALA A 485 34.98 4.83 -44.48
CA ALA A 485 34.06 5.91 -44.84
C ALA A 485 33.72 6.06 -46.34
N LEU A 486 32.71 6.91 -46.58
CA LEU A 486 32.39 7.79 -47.74
C LEU A 486 31.59 7.25 -48.97
N SER A 487 30.51 8.01 -49.24
CA SER A 487 29.41 8.02 -50.24
C SER A 487 29.84 8.18 -51.74
N PRO A 488 28.96 8.46 -52.76
CA PRO A 488 27.48 8.63 -52.82
C PRO A 488 26.74 8.04 -54.06
N ALA A 489 25.39 7.99 -54.05
CA ALA A 489 24.48 8.52 -55.10
C ALA A 489 23.07 7.87 -55.14
N ALA A 490 22.07 8.75 -55.04
CA ALA A 490 20.76 8.80 -55.72
C ALA A 490 19.73 7.65 -55.59
N GLY A 491 18.54 8.01 -55.08
CA GLY A 491 17.27 7.38 -55.52
C GLY A 491 16.19 7.16 -54.46
N LEU A 492 15.46 8.23 -54.10
CA LEU A 492 13.99 8.31 -54.00
C LEU A 492 13.17 7.07 -53.53
N LEU A 493 12.37 7.31 -52.46
CA LEU A 493 11.02 6.80 -52.13
C LEU A 493 10.87 5.76 -51.01
N ALA A 494 9.92 6.10 -50.12
CA ALA A 494 9.16 5.24 -49.19
C ALA A 494 9.92 4.61 -48.01
N GLY A 495 10.27 5.43 -47.01
CA GLY A 495 10.63 4.96 -45.68
C GLY A 495 9.39 4.77 -44.82
N GLY A 496 8.86 3.54 -44.76
CA GLY A 496 7.93 3.15 -43.70
C GLY A 496 8.60 3.30 -42.34
N THR A 497 7.96 4.02 -41.43
CA THR A 497 8.34 4.10 -40.03
C THR A 497 8.31 2.70 -39.42
N ARG A 498 9.47 2.03 -39.37
CA ARG A 498 9.69 0.96 -38.42
C ARG A 498 9.61 1.60 -37.04
N THR A 499 8.49 1.39 -36.36
CA THR A 499 8.42 1.45 -34.91
C THR A 499 9.49 0.51 -34.37
N GLN A 500 10.64 1.07 -33.99
CA GLN A 500 11.56 0.38 -33.10
C GLN A 500 10.79 0.17 -31.81
N GLN A 501 10.41 -1.08 -31.53
CA GLN A 501 9.99 -1.48 -30.19
C GLN A 501 11.15 -1.14 -29.25
N SER A 502 10.96 -0.12 -28.41
CA SER A 502 11.87 0.16 -27.31
C SER A 502 11.98 -1.09 -26.42
N PRO A 503 13.18 -1.46 -25.96
CA PRO A 503 13.34 -2.57 -25.02
C PRO A 503 12.49 -2.31 -23.77
N PRO A 504 12.07 -3.37 -23.04
CA PRO A 504 11.32 -3.20 -21.81
C PRO A 504 12.12 -2.31 -20.84
N PRO A 505 11.46 -1.43 -20.07
CA PRO A 505 12.12 -0.43 -19.20
C PRO A 505 13.04 -1.03 -18.11
N SER A 506 13.10 -2.35 -17.97
CA SER A 506 13.94 -3.10 -17.03
C SER A 506 15.32 -3.50 -17.55
N ASP A 507 15.59 -3.40 -18.86
CA ASP A 507 16.81 -3.92 -19.50
C ASP A 507 17.90 -2.84 -19.68
N PHE A 508 18.22 -2.12 -18.60
CA PHE A 508 19.38 -1.24 -18.58
C PHE A 508 20.47 -1.76 -17.64
N THR A 509 21.71 -1.45 -17.97
CA THR A 509 22.86 -1.71 -17.11
C THR A 509 23.10 -0.47 -16.25
N PRO A 510 23.06 -0.58 -14.91
CA PRO A 510 23.42 0.52 -14.02
C PRO A 510 24.83 1.05 -14.33
N VAL A 511 24.96 2.37 -14.40
CA VAL A 511 26.26 3.04 -14.57
C VAL A 511 26.94 3.09 -13.21
N THR A 512 27.90 2.19 -13.02
CA THR A 512 28.68 2.06 -11.78
C THR A 512 30.15 2.42 -11.95
N THR A 513 30.59 2.69 -13.17
CA THR A 513 31.98 3.04 -13.50
C THR A 513 32.06 4.30 -14.35
N THR A 514 33.18 5.02 -14.26
CA THR A 514 33.53 6.13 -15.14
C THR A 514 33.75 5.62 -16.59
N PRO A 515 33.82 6.52 -17.59
CA PRO A 515 34.19 6.13 -18.96
C PRO A 515 35.51 5.36 -19.07
N ASP A 516 36.45 5.59 -18.15
CA ASP A 516 37.75 4.92 -18.08
C ASP A 516 37.70 3.56 -17.35
N GLY A 517 36.54 3.16 -16.83
CA GLY A 517 36.33 1.88 -16.16
C GLY A 517 36.57 1.87 -14.65
N GLU A 518 36.86 3.03 -14.04
CA GLU A 518 37.04 3.14 -12.59
C GLU A 518 35.69 3.16 -11.87
N PRO A 519 35.53 2.49 -10.71
CA PRO A 519 34.28 2.53 -9.95
C PRO A 519 33.89 3.95 -9.52
N ILE A 520 32.65 4.34 -9.80
CA ILE A 520 32.08 5.59 -9.28
C ILE A 520 31.88 5.40 -7.77
N THR A 521 32.44 6.30 -6.97
CA THR A 521 32.30 6.30 -5.51
C THR A 521 31.78 7.63 -4.99
N GLU A 522 31.13 7.61 -3.84
CA GLU A 522 30.72 8.83 -3.14
C GLU A 522 31.90 9.78 -2.88
N ALA A 523 33.08 9.25 -2.53
CA ALA A 523 34.27 10.06 -2.30
C ALA A 523 34.69 10.84 -3.56
N MET A 524 34.59 10.21 -4.74
CA MET A 524 34.88 10.84 -6.02
C MET A 524 33.84 11.92 -6.35
N LEU A 525 32.54 11.64 -6.20
CA LEU A 525 31.48 12.61 -6.44
C LEU A 525 31.57 13.82 -5.50
N ASN A 526 31.88 13.57 -4.23
CA ASN A 526 32.10 14.64 -3.25
C ASN A 526 33.35 15.46 -3.57
N GLU A 527 34.43 14.84 -4.08
CA GLU A 527 35.63 15.56 -4.49
C GLU A 527 35.37 16.46 -5.71
N LEU A 528 34.67 15.95 -6.72
CA LEU A 528 34.24 16.76 -7.88
C LEU A 528 33.40 17.97 -7.43
N LYS A 529 32.49 17.78 -6.46
CA LYS A 529 31.68 18.89 -5.92
C LYS A 529 32.55 19.92 -5.19
N ARG A 530 33.55 19.50 -4.42
CA ARG A 530 34.50 20.43 -3.75
C ARG A 530 35.34 21.20 -4.75
N GLN A 531 35.69 20.59 -5.87
CA GLN A 531 36.44 21.23 -6.95
C GLN A 531 35.56 22.15 -7.82
N GLY A 532 34.23 22.10 -7.63
CA GLY A 532 33.27 22.85 -8.43
C GLY A 532 33.00 22.25 -9.82
N ASP A 533 33.43 21.01 -10.07
CA ASP A 533 33.24 20.31 -11.34
C ASP A 533 31.87 19.62 -11.39
N GLU A 534 30.80 20.43 -11.42
CA GLU A 534 29.44 19.90 -11.50
C GLU A 534 29.13 19.27 -12.85
N GLN A 535 29.85 19.66 -13.92
CA GLN A 535 29.63 19.08 -15.24
C GLN A 535 30.06 17.62 -15.28
N ALA A 536 31.22 17.28 -14.70
CA ALA A 536 31.64 15.89 -14.55
C ALA A 536 30.63 15.09 -13.72
N ILE A 537 30.08 15.68 -12.66
CA ILE A 537 29.02 15.02 -11.87
C ILE A 537 27.80 14.74 -12.74
N ARG A 538 27.30 15.73 -13.49
CA ARG A 538 26.14 15.59 -14.39
C ARG A 538 26.32 14.46 -15.38
N GLU A 539 27.51 14.32 -15.96
CA GLU A 539 27.84 13.24 -16.88
C GLU A 539 27.84 11.86 -16.22
N LEU A 540 28.42 11.76 -15.02
CA LEU A 540 28.49 10.51 -14.27
C LEU A 540 27.14 10.04 -13.72
N VAL A 541 26.19 10.96 -13.47
CA VAL A 541 24.87 10.65 -12.91
C VAL A 541 23.72 10.78 -13.91
N ALA A 542 24.01 10.99 -15.20
CA ALA A 542 23.02 11.23 -16.24
C ALA A 542 21.93 10.13 -16.35
N THR A 543 22.26 8.89 -15.98
CA THR A 543 21.34 7.74 -16.01
C THR A 543 20.50 7.58 -14.75
N ASN A 544 20.57 8.52 -13.79
CA ASN A 544 19.90 8.37 -12.50
C ASN A 544 18.35 8.47 -12.57
N GLY A 545 17.79 8.83 -13.73
CA GLY A 545 16.35 8.71 -14.01
C GLY A 545 15.93 7.27 -14.36
N GLN A 546 16.85 6.44 -14.86
CA GLN A 546 16.56 5.04 -15.18
C GLN A 546 16.37 4.23 -13.90
N CYS A 547 15.27 3.48 -13.83
CA CYS A 547 14.93 2.69 -12.67
C CYS A 547 14.00 1.53 -13.02
N ALA A 548 14.17 0.39 -12.34
CA ALA A 548 13.29 -0.76 -12.46
C ALA A 548 12.88 -1.30 -11.08
N PRO A 549 11.59 -1.64 -10.85
CA PRO A 549 11.15 -2.27 -9.62
C PRO A 549 11.61 -3.73 -9.56
N LEU A 550 12.28 -4.13 -8.46
CA LEU A 550 12.81 -5.48 -8.27
C LEU A 550 11.79 -6.44 -7.66
#